data_AF-A0A8J4STP8-F1
#
_entry.id   AF-A0A8J4STP8-F1
#
_cell.length_a   1.000
_cell.length_b   1.000
_cell.length_c   1.000
_cell.angle_alpha   90.00
_cell.angle_beta   90.00
_cell.angle_gamma   90.00
#
_symmetry.space_group_name_H-M   'P 1'
#
loop_
_entity.id
_entity.type
_entity.pdbx_description
1 polymer ?
#
loop_
_entity_poly.entity_id
_entity_poly.type
_entity_poly.pdbx_seq_one_letter_code
_entity_poly.pdbx_strand_id
1 'polypeptide(L)'
;RRGIAEILVDPCNDAEAAAEGAYLAAFVYDELKSTSRQTVKPHISCYTDHLDVSGANTKNKETILTAWRRGTELAMAQNLARKWMEMPANLLSPMAFATQISSVLEGITNGLVRTKIRNADWCREQRMNGLLSVGAGSHRGVVFLEIVYEGDPEHCRNHVALVGKGVTFDSGGISIKPSAGMEEMRADMGESCVHYHVTCLPFLYLTFVVSAFFIIKKA
;
A
#
# COMPACT_ATOMS: atom_id res chain seq x y z
N ARG A 1 4.64 15.89 26.04
CA ARG A 1 5.85 16.48 25.42
C ARG A 1 5.37 17.24 24.20
N ARG A 2 5.57 18.56 24.10
CA ARG A 2 5.22 19.31 22.89
C ARG A 2 6.28 18.98 21.83
N GLY A 3 5.95 18.09 20.91
CA GLY A 3 6.80 17.82 19.74
C GLY A 3 6.83 19.02 18.81
N ILE A 4 7.79 19.04 17.90
CA ILE A 4 7.82 20.01 16.80
C ILE A 4 6.59 19.74 15.91
N ALA A 5 5.81 20.78 15.61
CA ALA A 5 4.59 20.66 14.82
C ALA A 5 4.85 20.66 13.31
N GLU A 6 5.93 21.31 12.87
CA GLU A 6 6.28 21.48 11.47
C GLU A 6 7.79 21.27 11.25
N ILE A 7 8.14 20.53 10.20
CA ILE A 7 9.51 20.26 9.79
C ILE A 7 9.65 20.70 8.33
N LEU A 8 10.54 21.66 8.09
CA LEU A 8 10.94 22.07 6.75
C LEU A 8 12.21 21.33 6.37
N VAL A 9 12.18 20.63 5.24
CA VAL A 9 13.29 19.78 4.77
C VAL A 9 13.96 20.43 3.57
N ASP A 10 15.27 20.61 3.66
CA ASP A 10 16.10 21.02 2.51
C ASP A 10 16.09 19.90 1.46
N PRO A 11 15.85 20.20 0.17
CA PRO A 11 15.92 19.19 -0.89
C PRO A 11 17.29 18.50 -1.04
N CYS A 12 18.37 19.00 -0.43
CA CYS A 12 19.69 18.35 -0.41
C CYS A 12 20.22 17.96 -1.80
N ASN A 13 19.93 18.78 -2.83
CA ASN A 13 20.16 18.54 -4.26
C ASN A 13 19.29 17.46 -4.94
N ASP A 14 18.53 16.66 -4.17
CA ASP A 14 17.59 15.66 -4.66
C ASP A 14 16.32 15.67 -3.81
N ALA A 15 15.32 16.42 -4.26
CA ALA A 15 14.09 16.62 -3.53
C ALA A 15 13.23 15.34 -3.43
N GLU A 16 13.38 14.41 -4.37
CA GLU A 16 12.68 13.12 -4.35
C GLU A 16 13.25 12.26 -3.21
N ALA A 17 14.56 12.07 -3.17
CA ALA A 17 15.23 11.32 -2.10
C ALA A 17 15.06 11.96 -0.72
N ALA A 18 15.10 13.30 -0.64
CA ALA A 18 14.87 14.03 0.60
C ALA A 18 13.45 13.83 1.14
N ALA A 19 12.44 13.88 0.26
CA ALA A 19 11.06 13.58 0.61
C ALA A 19 10.92 12.13 1.10
N GLU A 20 11.46 11.17 0.35
CA GLU A 20 11.39 9.76 0.71
C GLU A 20 11.95 9.51 2.12
N GLY A 21 13.17 9.98 2.37
CA GLY A 21 13.84 9.84 3.66
C GLY A 21 13.02 10.45 4.80
N ALA A 22 12.47 11.66 4.61
CA ALA A 22 11.69 12.36 5.62
C ALA A 22 10.39 11.61 5.97
N TYR A 23 9.60 11.21 4.97
CA TYR A 23 8.31 10.55 5.19
C TYR A 23 8.46 9.09 5.66
N LEU A 24 9.49 8.36 5.20
CA LEU A 24 9.75 6.99 5.67
C LEU A 24 10.23 6.97 7.13
N ALA A 25 11.10 7.91 7.51
CA ALA A 25 11.61 8.03 8.87
C ALA A 25 10.54 8.44 9.88
N ALA A 26 9.58 9.29 9.46
CA ALA A 26 8.50 9.76 10.31
C ALA A 26 7.37 8.73 10.53
N PHE A 27 7.37 7.61 9.79
CA PHE A 27 6.31 6.62 9.91
C PHE A 27 6.34 5.90 11.25
N VAL A 28 5.19 5.89 11.91
CA VAL A 28 4.92 5.09 13.10
C VAL A 28 3.50 4.52 12.99
N TYR A 29 3.37 3.21 13.25
CA TYR A 29 2.09 2.57 13.47
C TYR A 29 1.74 2.56 14.96
N ASP A 30 0.83 3.45 15.35
CA ASP A 30 0.36 3.59 16.74
C ASP A 30 -1.16 3.84 16.84
N GLU A 31 -1.90 3.59 15.76
CA GLU A 31 -3.36 3.82 15.68
C GLU A 31 -4.13 3.07 16.77
N LEU A 32 -3.62 1.92 17.23
CA LEU A 32 -4.23 1.11 18.28
C LEU A 32 -3.74 1.44 19.70
N LYS A 33 -2.79 2.38 19.85
CA LYS A 33 -2.36 2.87 21.17
C LYS A 33 -3.39 3.87 21.69
N SER A 34 -3.45 4.02 23.01
CA SER A 34 -4.21 5.10 23.64
C SER A 34 -3.73 6.46 23.13
N THR A 35 -4.63 7.44 22.98
CA THR A 35 -4.31 8.77 22.45
C THR A 35 -3.12 9.44 23.15
N SER A 36 -2.98 9.24 24.47
CA SER A 36 -1.84 9.73 25.26
C SER A 36 -0.47 9.14 24.88
N ARG A 37 -0.46 8.00 24.18
CA ARG A 37 0.72 7.25 23.73
C ARG A 37 0.92 7.28 22.22
N GLN A 38 0.03 7.96 21.49
CA GLN A 38 0.20 8.20 20.06
C GLN A 38 1.24 9.30 19.84
N THR A 39 2.05 9.10 18.81
CA THR A 39 3.09 10.02 18.39
C THR A 39 2.44 11.20 17.68
N VAL A 40 2.78 12.42 18.08
CA VAL A 40 2.37 13.61 17.33
C VAL A 40 3.14 13.60 16.01
N LYS A 41 2.43 13.44 14.90
CA LYS A 41 3.01 13.42 13.55
C LYS A 41 3.24 14.88 13.11
N PRO A 42 4.49 15.30 12.85
CA PRO A 42 4.75 16.65 12.37
C PRO A 42 4.23 16.82 10.94
N HIS A 43 3.86 18.05 10.59
CA HIS A 43 3.67 18.46 9.20
C HIS A 43 5.05 18.56 8.54
N ILE A 44 5.33 17.73 7.55
CA ILE A 44 6.60 17.74 6.80
C ILE A 44 6.36 18.42 5.47
N SER A 45 7.18 19.40 5.11
CA SER A 45 7.12 20.06 3.80
C SER A 45 8.50 20.41 3.25
N CYS A 46 8.57 20.61 1.93
CA CYS A 46 9.79 21.04 1.26
C CYS A 46 10.10 22.49 1.65
N TYR A 47 11.32 22.78 2.12
CA TYR A 47 11.75 24.14 2.43
C TYR A 47 11.61 25.09 1.24
N THR A 48 11.84 24.59 0.01
CA THR A 48 11.71 25.36 -1.23
C THR A 48 10.30 25.91 -1.47
N ASP A 49 9.26 25.29 -0.91
CA ASP A 49 7.88 25.78 -1.04
C ASP A 49 7.69 27.16 -0.38
N HIS A 50 8.48 27.44 0.67
CA HIS A 50 8.42 28.67 1.47
C HIS A 50 9.30 29.79 0.92
N LEU A 51 9.99 29.58 -0.20
CA LEU A 51 10.84 30.60 -0.82
C LEU A 51 10.04 31.46 -1.79
N ASP A 52 10.11 32.79 -1.61
CA ASP A 52 9.62 33.76 -2.58
C ASP A 52 10.63 33.90 -3.73
N VAL A 53 10.27 33.41 -4.91
CA VAL A 53 11.14 33.39 -6.09
C VAL A 53 10.46 34.02 -7.31
N SER A 54 11.23 34.74 -8.13
CA SER A 54 10.77 35.37 -9.37
C SER A 54 11.58 34.94 -10.60
N GLY A 55 10.96 35.01 -11.78
CA GLY A 55 11.62 34.72 -13.06
C GLY A 55 12.06 33.27 -13.23
N ALA A 56 13.30 33.04 -13.69
CA ALA A 56 13.85 31.70 -13.92
C ALA A 56 13.86 30.81 -12.66
N ASN A 57 13.91 31.42 -11.47
CA ASN A 57 13.89 30.71 -10.19
C ASN A 57 12.51 30.07 -9.89
N THR A 58 11.43 30.58 -10.49
CA THR A 58 10.09 30.00 -10.37
C THR A 58 9.99 28.64 -11.07
N LYS A 59 10.60 28.49 -12.25
CA LYS A 59 10.64 27.21 -12.98
C LYS A 59 11.49 26.17 -12.24
N ASN A 60 12.60 26.60 -11.65
CA ASN A 60 13.45 25.73 -10.83
C ASN A 60 12.70 25.27 -9.57
N LYS A 61 11.99 26.18 -8.89
CA LYS A 61 11.13 25.84 -7.75
C LYS A 61 10.08 24.79 -8.12
N GLU A 62 9.33 24.96 -9.21
CA GLU A 62 8.31 23.97 -9.60
C GLU A 62 8.92 22.60 -9.92
N THR A 63 10.12 22.57 -10.51
CA THR A 63 10.85 21.32 -10.78
C THR A 63 11.18 20.59 -9.48
N ILE A 64 11.72 21.31 -8.50
CA ILE A 64 12.04 20.78 -7.16
C ILE A 64 10.78 20.28 -6.47
N LEU A 65 9.69 21.05 -6.50
CA LEU A 65 8.43 20.68 -5.85
C LEU A 65 7.76 19.47 -6.54
N THR A 66 7.91 19.32 -7.86
CA THR A 66 7.44 18.14 -8.59
C THR A 66 8.20 16.89 -8.14
N ALA A 67 9.54 16.96 -8.02
CA ALA A 67 10.36 15.86 -7.51
C ALA A 67 10.03 15.53 -6.05
N TRP A 68 9.82 16.54 -5.20
CA TRP A 68 9.38 16.37 -3.81
C TRP A 68 8.02 15.64 -3.73
N ARG A 69 7.03 16.06 -4.53
CA ARG A 69 5.72 15.40 -4.59
C ARG A 69 5.87 13.93 -4.98
N ARG A 70 6.72 13.62 -5.97
CA ARG A 70 7.00 12.23 -6.38
C ARG A 70 7.59 11.40 -5.24
N GLY A 71 8.61 11.89 -4.55
CA GLY A 71 9.20 11.18 -3.40
C GLY A 71 8.22 11.02 -2.23
N THR A 72 7.33 12.00 -2.03
CA THR A 72 6.25 11.92 -1.05
C THR A 72 5.28 10.78 -1.39
N GLU A 73 4.81 10.67 -2.64
CA GLU A 73 3.92 9.59 -3.07
C GLU A 73 4.57 8.21 -2.92
N LEU A 74 5.84 8.07 -3.30
CA LEU A 74 6.61 6.82 -3.16
C LEU A 74 6.71 6.38 -1.69
N ALA A 75 7.10 7.29 -0.79
CA ALA A 75 7.19 7.00 0.63
C ALA A 75 5.82 6.71 1.27
N MET A 76 4.78 7.44 0.87
CA MET A 76 3.42 7.22 1.38
C MET A 76 2.87 5.85 0.93
N ALA A 77 3.11 5.45 -0.31
CA ALA A 77 2.77 4.12 -0.80
C ALA A 77 3.46 3.01 0.01
N GLN A 78 4.76 3.13 0.26
CA GLN A 78 5.52 2.18 1.08
C GLN A 78 5.04 2.19 2.55
N ASN A 79 4.75 3.35 3.11
CA ASN A 79 4.22 3.48 4.47
C ASN A 79 2.84 2.85 4.62
N LEU A 80 2.01 2.88 3.58
CA LEU A 80 0.73 2.21 3.58
C LEU A 80 0.90 0.68 3.58
N ALA A 81 1.84 0.15 2.80
CA ALA A 81 2.25 -1.26 2.88
C ALA A 81 2.72 -1.64 4.29
N ARG A 82 3.58 -0.82 4.90
CA ARG A 82 4.04 -1.00 6.30
C ARG A 82 2.87 -1.00 7.28
N LYS A 83 1.91 -0.09 7.11
CA LYS A 83 0.70 -0.02 7.97
C LYS A 83 -0.09 -1.32 7.93
N TRP A 84 -0.34 -1.87 6.75
CA TRP A 84 -1.11 -3.12 6.64
C TRP A 84 -0.35 -4.33 7.17
N MET A 85 0.96 -4.42 6.90
CA MET A 85 1.81 -5.47 7.45
C MET A 85 1.92 -5.41 8.98
N GLU A 86 1.82 -4.22 9.57
CA GLU A 86 1.87 -4.04 11.03
C GLU A 86 0.50 -4.26 11.69
N MET A 87 -0.60 -4.02 10.96
CA MET A 87 -1.96 -4.15 11.47
C MET A 87 -2.26 -5.59 11.91
N PRO A 88 -2.87 -5.80 13.08
CA PRO A 88 -3.13 -7.15 13.56
C PRO A 88 -4.22 -7.83 12.71
N ALA A 89 -3.99 -9.10 12.39
CA ALA A 89 -4.81 -9.87 11.45
C ALA A 89 -6.28 -10.05 11.87
N ASN A 90 -6.60 -9.87 13.16
CA ASN A 90 -7.99 -9.88 13.63
C ASN A 90 -8.78 -8.66 13.09
N LEU A 91 -8.11 -7.52 12.89
CA LEU A 91 -8.65 -6.31 12.29
C LEU A 91 -8.50 -6.33 10.76
N LEU A 92 -7.33 -6.76 10.27
CA LEU A 92 -7.05 -6.85 8.83
C LEU A 92 -7.41 -8.23 8.26
N SER A 93 -8.70 -8.52 8.21
CA SER A 93 -9.24 -9.73 7.55
C SER A 93 -9.04 -9.70 6.03
N PRO A 94 -9.15 -10.85 5.32
CA PRO A 94 -9.11 -10.87 3.85
C PRO A 94 -10.06 -9.87 3.17
N MET A 95 -11.32 -9.83 3.63
CA MET A 95 -12.32 -8.89 3.11
C MET A 95 -11.95 -7.45 3.47
N ALA A 96 -11.62 -7.19 4.75
CA ALA A 96 -11.25 -5.85 5.19
C ALA A 96 -10.04 -5.30 4.44
N PHE A 97 -9.06 -6.16 4.12
CA PHE A 97 -7.89 -5.76 3.37
C PHE A 97 -8.23 -5.43 1.92
N ALA A 98 -8.99 -6.31 1.23
CA ALA A 98 -9.45 -6.05 -0.12
C ALA A 98 -10.28 -4.75 -0.21
N THR A 99 -11.18 -4.52 0.76
CA THR A 99 -11.97 -3.28 0.84
C THR A 99 -11.10 -2.04 1.05
N GLN A 100 -10.10 -2.11 1.93
CA GLN A 100 -9.19 -0.99 2.16
C GLN A 100 -8.37 -0.67 0.90
N ILE A 101 -7.89 -1.69 0.18
CA ILE A 101 -7.20 -1.49 -1.10
C ILE A 101 -8.10 -0.81 -2.12
N SER A 102 -9.32 -1.34 -2.32
CA SER A 102 -10.29 -0.76 -3.24
C SER A 102 -10.60 0.70 -2.91
N SER A 103 -10.87 1.00 -1.65
CA SER A 103 -11.18 2.35 -1.19
C SER A 103 -10.02 3.32 -1.39
N VAL A 104 -8.78 2.87 -1.15
CA VAL A 104 -7.60 3.69 -1.41
C VAL A 104 -7.54 3.99 -2.90
N LEU A 105 -7.54 2.97 -3.77
CA LEU A 105 -7.38 3.14 -5.22
C LEU A 105 -8.48 3.97 -5.89
N GLU A 106 -9.73 3.83 -5.45
CA GLU A 106 -10.85 4.66 -5.92
C GLU A 106 -10.62 6.15 -5.62
N GLY A 107 -10.02 6.48 -4.48
CA GLY A 107 -9.79 7.87 -4.05
C GLY A 107 -8.69 8.61 -4.81
N ILE A 108 -7.75 7.90 -5.45
CA ILE A 108 -6.54 8.50 -6.07
C ILE A 108 -6.51 8.44 -7.59
N THR A 109 -7.31 7.59 -8.23
CA THR A 109 -7.08 7.26 -9.66
C THR A 109 -8.06 7.92 -10.61
N ASN A 110 -8.96 8.79 -10.12
CA ASN A 110 -9.98 9.49 -10.92
C ASN A 110 -10.74 8.58 -11.92
N GLY A 111 -10.94 7.30 -11.55
CA GLY A 111 -11.62 6.30 -12.39
C GLY A 111 -10.73 5.48 -13.34
N LEU A 112 -9.41 5.70 -13.35
CA LEU A 112 -8.45 4.92 -14.16
C LEU A 112 -8.19 3.50 -13.61
N VAL A 113 -8.48 3.27 -12.32
CA VAL A 113 -8.37 1.96 -11.69
C VAL A 113 -9.75 1.40 -11.41
N ARG A 114 -9.98 0.16 -11.83
CA ARG A 114 -11.15 -0.64 -11.47
C ARG A 114 -10.73 -1.75 -10.53
N THR A 115 -11.44 -1.91 -9.43
CA THR A 115 -11.24 -3.03 -8.51
C THR A 115 -12.46 -3.94 -8.50
N LYS A 116 -12.24 -5.25 -8.37
CA LYS A 116 -13.29 -6.24 -8.18
C LYS A 116 -12.90 -7.20 -7.08
N ILE A 117 -13.70 -7.21 -6.02
CA ILE A 117 -13.58 -8.16 -4.93
C ILE A 117 -14.42 -9.39 -5.28
N ARG A 118 -13.78 -10.55 -5.38
CA ARG A 118 -14.40 -11.84 -5.71
C ARG A 118 -14.45 -12.73 -4.47
N ASN A 119 -15.58 -13.39 -4.28
CA ASN A 119 -15.81 -14.29 -3.15
C ASN A 119 -15.38 -15.74 -3.47
N ALA A 120 -15.56 -16.63 -2.50
CA ALA A 120 -15.24 -18.05 -2.64
C ALA A 120 -16.05 -18.77 -3.73
N ASP A 121 -17.29 -18.35 -3.99
CA ASP A 121 -18.13 -18.96 -5.02
C ASP A 121 -17.59 -18.66 -6.42
N TRP A 122 -17.24 -17.41 -6.69
CA TRP A 122 -16.54 -17.05 -7.92
C TRP A 122 -15.23 -17.82 -8.06
N CYS A 123 -14.44 -17.96 -6.99
CA CYS A 123 -13.21 -18.75 -7.02
C CYS A 123 -13.46 -20.24 -7.36
N ARG A 124 -14.61 -20.79 -6.92
CA ARG A 124 -15.04 -22.17 -7.23
C ARG A 124 -15.44 -22.31 -8.70
N GLU A 125 -16.16 -21.34 -9.25
CA GLU A 125 -16.49 -21.28 -10.68
C GLU A 125 -15.22 -21.22 -11.55
N GLN A 126 -14.21 -20.47 -11.10
CA GLN A 126 -12.91 -20.38 -11.76
C GLN A 126 -11.96 -21.57 -11.47
N ARG A 127 -12.43 -22.60 -10.75
CA ARG A 127 -11.65 -23.81 -10.39
C ARG A 127 -10.33 -23.51 -9.66
N MET A 128 -10.30 -22.47 -8.84
CA MET A 128 -9.12 -22.07 -8.05
C MET A 128 -8.92 -22.95 -6.81
N ASN A 129 -8.83 -24.27 -7.01
CA ASN A 129 -8.83 -25.27 -5.93
C ASN A 129 -7.66 -25.11 -4.95
N GLY A 130 -6.49 -24.65 -5.42
CA GLY A 130 -5.34 -24.38 -4.54
C GLY A 130 -5.58 -23.22 -3.57
N LEU A 131 -6.28 -22.18 -4.02
CA LEU A 131 -6.67 -21.06 -3.15
C LEU A 131 -7.74 -21.50 -2.15
N LEU A 132 -8.75 -22.20 -2.65
CA LEU A 132 -9.89 -22.68 -1.86
C LEU A 132 -9.44 -23.66 -0.76
N SER A 133 -8.49 -24.55 -1.05
CA SER A 133 -8.00 -25.53 -0.07
C SER A 133 -7.26 -24.86 1.09
N VAL A 134 -6.47 -23.82 0.83
CA VAL A 134 -5.74 -23.10 1.89
C VAL A 134 -6.70 -22.27 2.76
N GLY A 135 -7.69 -21.62 2.15
CA GLY A 135 -8.67 -20.83 2.90
C GLY A 135 -9.73 -21.64 3.65
N ALA A 136 -9.96 -22.90 3.28
CA ALA A 136 -10.98 -23.75 3.88
C ALA A 136 -10.78 -24.02 5.39
N GLY A 137 -9.55 -23.91 5.89
CA GLY A 137 -9.23 -24.03 7.32
C GLY A 137 -9.63 -22.80 8.15
N SER A 138 -10.12 -21.73 7.54
CA SER A 138 -10.49 -20.49 8.24
C SER A 138 -11.96 -20.14 8.06
N HIS A 139 -12.62 -19.75 9.15
CA HIS A 139 -13.99 -19.20 9.12
C HIS A 139 -14.11 -17.87 8.37
N ARG A 140 -13.00 -17.17 8.09
CA ARG A 140 -13.02 -15.88 7.37
C ARG A 140 -13.11 -16.02 5.85
N GLY A 141 -13.02 -17.25 5.33
CA GLY A 141 -13.15 -17.55 3.91
C GLY A 141 -12.01 -17.00 3.05
N VAL A 142 -12.25 -17.04 1.74
CA VAL A 142 -11.32 -16.64 0.68
C VAL A 142 -11.84 -15.38 0.00
N VAL A 143 -10.94 -14.45 -0.29
CA VAL A 143 -11.21 -13.29 -1.14
C VAL A 143 -10.13 -13.22 -2.23
N PHE A 144 -10.56 -12.99 -3.47
CA PHE A 144 -9.66 -12.69 -4.59
C PHE A 144 -9.90 -11.25 -5.01
N LEU A 145 -8.87 -10.42 -4.98
CA LEU A 145 -8.94 -9.04 -5.44
C LEU A 145 -8.31 -8.92 -6.82
N GLU A 146 -9.12 -8.48 -7.78
CA GLU A 146 -8.70 -8.13 -9.14
C GLU A 146 -8.61 -6.60 -9.23
N ILE A 147 -7.46 -6.07 -9.64
CA ILE A 147 -7.23 -4.64 -9.84
C ILE A 147 -6.77 -4.45 -11.28
N VAL A 148 -7.45 -3.58 -12.02
CA VAL A 148 -7.13 -3.28 -13.41
C VAL A 148 -6.90 -1.78 -13.54
N TYR A 149 -5.70 -1.40 -13.98
CA TYR A 149 -5.35 -0.04 -14.35
C TYR A 149 -5.22 0.07 -15.86
N GLU A 150 -6.04 0.92 -16.48
CA GLU A 150 -6.03 1.16 -17.93
C GLU A 150 -5.27 2.46 -18.25
N GLY A 151 -3.95 2.39 -18.27
CA GLY A 151 -3.07 3.54 -18.54
C GLY A 151 -2.80 3.80 -20.02
N ASP A 152 -2.90 2.77 -20.86
CA ASP A 152 -2.70 2.88 -22.31
C ASP A 152 -3.79 2.08 -23.05
N PRO A 153 -4.98 2.67 -23.22
CA PRO A 153 -6.11 1.99 -23.86
C PRO A 153 -5.88 1.72 -25.35
N GLU A 154 -4.96 2.44 -25.99
CA GLU A 154 -4.64 2.30 -27.42
C GLU A 154 -3.71 1.12 -27.68
N HIS A 155 -2.91 0.72 -26.69
CA HIS A 155 -1.95 -0.39 -26.81
C HIS A 155 -2.26 -1.51 -25.82
N CYS A 156 -3.41 -2.17 -26.00
CA CYS A 156 -3.88 -3.34 -25.26
C CYS A 156 -3.02 -4.61 -25.39
N ARG A 157 -1.77 -4.52 -25.87
CA ARG A 157 -0.77 -5.59 -25.80
C ARG A 157 0.34 -5.28 -24.79
N ASN A 158 0.42 -4.04 -24.33
CA ASN A 158 1.35 -3.58 -23.31
C ASN A 158 0.76 -3.85 -21.92
N HIS A 159 0.66 -5.13 -21.58
CA HIS A 159 0.13 -5.58 -20.30
C HIS A 159 1.20 -6.19 -19.41
N VAL A 160 1.22 -5.76 -18.16
CA VAL A 160 1.99 -6.41 -17.09
C VAL A 160 1.03 -6.98 -16.07
N ALA A 161 1.22 -8.26 -15.74
CA ALA A 161 0.49 -8.93 -14.67
C ALA A 161 1.36 -8.98 -13.41
N LEU A 162 0.84 -8.45 -12.31
CA LEU A 162 1.47 -8.51 -11.00
C LEU A 162 0.60 -9.39 -10.09
N VAL A 163 1.21 -10.35 -9.39
CA VAL A 163 0.48 -11.28 -8.52
C VAL A 163 1.06 -11.22 -7.11
N GLY A 164 0.20 -11.01 -6.13
CA GLY A 164 0.60 -10.86 -4.74
C GLY A 164 0.00 -11.91 -3.82
N LYS A 165 0.83 -12.51 -2.96
CA LYS A 165 0.38 -13.37 -1.85
C LYS A 165 -0.25 -12.50 -0.76
N GLY A 166 -1.50 -12.80 -0.41
CA GLY A 166 -2.27 -12.06 0.60
C GLY A 166 -2.66 -12.90 1.82
N VAL A 167 -1.75 -13.71 2.35
CA VAL A 167 -2.05 -14.47 3.57
C VAL A 167 -2.06 -13.51 4.77
N THR A 168 -3.25 -13.07 5.17
CA THR A 168 -3.44 -12.11 6.27
C THR A 168 -3.02 -12.66 7.65
N PHE A 169 -2.93 -13.99 7.79
CA PHE A 169 -2.27 -14.65 8.92
C PHE A 169 -1.91 -16.10 8.56
N ASP A 170 -0.67 -16.52 8.81
CA ASP A 170 -0.20 -17.90 8.61
C ASP A 170 0.15 -18.58 9.94
N SER A 171 -0.78 -19.39 10.46
CA SER A 171 -0.50 -20.28 11.59
C SER A 171 0.33 -21.50 11.20
N GLY A 172 0.47 -21.81 9.91
CA GLY A 172 1.00 -23.06 9.39
C GLY A 172 -0.08 -24.06 8.93
N GLY A 173 -1.30 -23.98 9.47
CA GLY A 173 -2.36 -24.98 9.27
C GLY A 173 -2.10 -26.24 10.10
N ILE A 174 -2.46 -27.43 9.57
CA ILE A 174 -2.18 -28.71 10.24
C ILE A 174 -0.69 -28.86 10.59
N SER A 175 0.19 -28.41 9.70
CA SER A 175 1.61 -28.22 9.97
C SER A 175 1.84 -26.91 10.73
N ILE A 176 1.43 -26.89 12.00
CA ILE A 176 1.42 -25.70 12.84
C ILE A 176 2.84 -25.15 13.05
N LYS A 177 2.99 -23.83 12.95
CA LYS A 177 4.24 -23.14 13.31
C LYS A 177 4.46 -23.15 14.83
N PRO A 178 5.71 -23.08 15.31
CA PRO A 178 6.00 -22.81 16.71
C PRO A 178 5.40 -21.48 17.18
N SER A 179 5.12 -21.34 18.48
CA SER A 179 4.57 -20.10 19.03
C SER A 179 5.51 -18.90 18.91
N ALA A 180 6.82 -19.12 19.00
CA ALA A 180 7.81 -18.07 18.88
C ALA A 180 7.83 -17.50 17.44
N GLY A 181 7.62 -16.18 17.29
CA GLY A 181 7.61 -15.50 16.00
C GLY A 181 6.31 -15.65 15.21
N MET A 182 5.31 -16.37 15.73
CA MET A 182 4.01 -16.52 15.04
C MET A 182 3.26 -15.19 14.94
N GLU A 183 3.50 -14.25 15.86
CA GLU A 183 2.94 -12.91 15.82
C GLU A 183 3.32 -12.15 14.55
N GLU A 184 4.52 -12.37 13.99
CA GLU A 184 5.01 -11.72 12.77
C GLU A 184 4.26 -12.20 11.53
N MET A 185 3.59 -13.36 11.59
CA MET A 185 2.84 -13.94 10.48
C MET A 185 1.59 -13.13 10.09
N ARG A 186 1.26 -12.05 10.83
CA ARG A 186 0.33 -11.01 10.38
C ARG A 186 0.80 -10.31 9.09
N ALA A 187 2.11 -10.30 8.84
CA ALA A 187 2.74 -9.69 7.68
C ALA A 187 2.95 -10.65 6.49
N ASP A 188 2.43 -11.89 6.54
CA ASP A 188 2.56 -12.88 5.44
C ASP A 188 1.73 -12.54 4.18
N MET A 189 1.18 -11.32 4.18
CA MET A 189 0.50 -10.64 3.08
C MET A 189 1.37 -9.54 2.43
N GLY A 190 2.63 -9.36 2.85
CA GLY A 190 3.47 -8.25 2.38
C GLY A 190 3.64 -8.19 0.85
N GLU A 191 3.66 -9.34 0.16
CA GLU A 191 3.76 -9.39 -1.31
C GLU A 191 2.50 -8.86 -2.01
N SER A 192 1.32 -8.99 -1.41
CA SER A 192 0.11 -8.34 -1.95
C SER A 192 0.16 -6.82 -1.89
N CYS A 193 1.06 -6.23 -1.11
CA CYS A 193 1.24 -4.79 -1.12
C CYS A 193 1.88 -4.25 -2.41
N VAL A 194 2.27 -5.12 -3.36
CA VAL A 194 2.72 -4.71 -4.70
C VAL A 194 1.66 -3.87 -5.44
N HIS A 195 0.38 -4.03 -5.10
CA HIS A 195 -0.71 -3.19 -5.61
C HIS A 195 -0.49 -1.68 -5.44
N TYR A 196 0.32 -1.20 -4.50
CA TYR A 196 0.47 0.24 -4.29
C TYR A 196 1.45 0.91 -5.25
N HIS A 197 2.22 0.14 -6.02
CA HIS A 197 2.88 0.72 -7.18
C HIS A 197 1.83 1.32 -8.15
N VAL A 198 0.58 0.83 -8.09
CA VAL A 198 -0.57 1.38 -8.83
C VAL A 198 -0.87 2.84 -8.48
N THR A 199 -0.62 3.26 -7.22
CA THR A 199 -0.84 4.65 -6.79
C THR A 199 0.21 5.61 -7.35
N CYS A 200 1.38 5.08 -7.73
CA CYS A 200 2.49 5.82 -8.32
C CYS A 200 2.47 5.80 -9.87
N LEU A 201 1.41 5.25 -10.49
CA LEU A 201 1.33 5.03 -11.95
C LEU A 201 1.03 6.22 -12.87
N PRO A 202 0.73 7.46 -12.45
CA PRO A 202 0.63 8.58 -13.41
C PRO A 202 1.89 8.74 -14.28
N PHE A 203 3.00 8.08 -13.93
CA PHE A 203 4.29 8.11 -14.63
C PHE A 203 4.58 6.87 -15.48
N LEU A 204 3.69 5.87 -15.54
CA LEU A 204 3.88 4.61 -16.26
C LEU A 204 2.79 4.46 -17.34
N TYR A 205 3.16 4.65 -18.60
CA TYR A 205 2.30 4.48 -19.79
C TYR A 205 1.99 3.00 -20.12
N LEU A 206 1.66 2.20 -19.10
CA LEU A 206 1.42 0.76 -19.24
C LEU A 206 0.09 0.39 -18.61
N THR A 207 -0.59 -0.58 -19.21
CA THR A 207 -1.81 -1.16 -18.64
C THR A 207 -1.41 -2.31 -17.69
N PHE A 208 -1.88 -2.27 -16.43
CA PHE A 208 -1.53 -3.27 -15.42
C PHE A 208 -2.77 -4.05 -14.97
N VAL A 209 -2.61 -5.37 -14.81
CA VAL A 209 -3.55 -6.20 -14.07
C VAL A 209 -2.83 -6.70 -12.83
N VAL A 210 -3.31 -6.32 -11.66
CA VAL A 210 -2.78 -6.83 -10.40
C VAL A 210 -3.81 -7.71 -9.73
N SER A 211 -3.45 -8.95 -9.43
CA SER A 211 -4.32 -9.90 -8.72
C SER A 211 -3.68 -10.26 -7.38
N ALA A 212 -4.41 -10.12 -6.28
CA ALA A 212 -4.01 -10.71 -5.01
C ALA A 212 -5.06 -11.62 -4.43
N PHE A 213 -4.53 -12.58 -3.69
CA PHE A 213 -5.28 -13.65 -3.07
C PHE A 213 -5.23 -13.49 -1.57
N PHE A 214 -6.36 -13.12 -0.97
CA PHE A 214 -6.44 -12.89 0.45
C PHE A 214 -7.05 -14.07 1.18
N ILE A 215 -6.28 -14.66 2.09
CA ILE A 215 -6.69 -15.83 2.88
C ILE A 215 -6.14 -15.73 4.31
N ILE A 216 -6.75 -16.48 5.22
CA ILE A 216 -6.16 -16.81 6.51
C ILE A 216 -5.85 -18.29 6.49
N LYS A 217 -4.61 -18.65 6.84
CA LYS A 217 -4.21 -20.04 7.02
C LYS A 217 -4.26 -20.38 8.50
N LYS A 218 -5.40 -20.93 8.94
CA LYS A 218 -5.66 -21.43 10.30
C LYS A 218 -5.71 -22.96 10.31
N ALA A 219 -5.31 -23.55 11.43
CA ALA A 219 -5.59 -24.94 11.78
C ALA A 219 -7.01 -25.05 12.36
#